data_AF-H0R2L1-F1
#
_entry.id   AF-H0R2L1-F1
#
_cell.length_a   1.000
_cell.length_b   1.000
_cell.length_c   1.000
_cell.angle_alpha   90.00
_cell.angle_beta   90.00
_cell.angle_gamma   90.00
#
_symmetry.space_group_name_H-M   'P 1'
#
loop_
_entity.id
_entity.type
_entity.pdbx_description
1 polymer ?
#
loop_
_entity_poly.entity_id
_entity_poly.type
_entity_poly.pdbx_seq_one_letter_code
_entity_poly.pdbx_strand_id
1 'polypeptide(L)'
;MNHAQTTTSEQASGQAGEPISIDEIIAAGARIADAVTRTPLEFSPRLSERVGAQVYLKREDLQSVRSYKIRGAYNVMAQLTDAERRHGVVAASAGNHAQGVAFACRAMGIRGRIFVPTTTPKQKCDRIRWHGGEFVELIRVGETFDAAAAAAQADVLATGATWIHAFDDRRTIAGQGTIAVEIVEQLGKVPDLMISPVGGGGCLTGTTAYLRQSDANVRVVGVEPTGAVSLAAALVAGHPVTLDTIDSFVDGAAVKRIGTICAAQMAAAHASVAPHPVYDDQQAPATEIRVVGPTPGGV
;
A
#
# COMPACT_ATOMS: atom_id res chain seq x y z
N MET A 1 1.32 12.11 -39.10
CA MET A 1 2.18 11.67 -37.97
C MET A 1 2.22 12.80 -36.95
N ASN A 2 2.17 12.45 -35.66
CA ASN A 2 2.06 13.31 -34.46
C ASN A 2 0.68 13.88 -34.11
N HIS A 3 -0.13 13.10 -33.39
CA HIS A 3 -1.17 13.63 -32.48
C HIS A 3 -1.49 12.74 -31.25
N ALA A 4 -0.63 11.76 -30.89
CA ALA A 4 -1.01 10.74 -29.89
C ALA A 4 -0.16 10.72 -28.60
N GLN A 5 0.66 11.74 -28.31
CA GLN A 5 1.60 11.71 -27.16
C GLN A 5 1.26 12.66 -26.01
N THR A 6 0.22 13.50 -26.11
CA THR A 6 -0.04 14.55 -25.09
C THR A 6 -1.12 14.19 -24.06
N THR A 7 -1.95 13.16 -24.27
CA THR A 7 -3.15 12.93 -23.46
C THR A 7 -2.93 12.12 -22.16
N THR A 8 -1.87 11.32 -22.05
CA THR A 8 -1.73 10.39 -20.90
C THR A 8 -1.07 11.03 -19.68
N SER A 9 -0.19 12.02 -19.86
CA SER A 9 0.52 12.69 -18.74
C SER A 9 -0.29 13.80 -18.07
N GLU A 10 -1.17 14.49 -18.81
CA GLU A 10 -2.06 15.52 -18.26
C GLU A 10 -3.29 14.95 -17.54
N GLN A 11 -3.77 13.76 -17.94
CA GLN A 11 -4.87 13.09 -17.22
C GLN A 11 -4.43 12.50 -15.86
N ALA A 12 -3.17 12.08 -15.74
CA ALA A 12 -2.62 11.52 -14.50
C ALA A 12 -2.40 12.59 -13.40
N SER A 13 -2.10 13.84 -13.77
CA SER A 13 -1.91 14.92 -12.79
C SER A 13 -3.23 15.47 -12.23
N GLY A 14 -4.31 15.45 -13.00
CA GLY A 14 -5.64 15.87 -12.54
C GLY A 14 -6.30 14.92 -11.53
N GLN A 15 -6.01 13.62 -11.59
CA GLN A 15 -6.63 12.61 -10.71
C GLN A 15 -5.89 12.35 -9.39
N ALA A 16 -4.66 12.86 -9.23
CA ALA A 16 -3.88 12.62 -8.02
C ALA A 16 -4.47 13.31 -6.77
N GLY A 17 -5.10 14.48 -6.97
CA GLY A 17 -5.76 15.25 -5.90
C GLY A 17 -7.22 14.86 -5.64
N GLU A 18 -7.89 14.18 -6.57
CA GLU A 18 -9.28 13.77 -6.39
C GLU A 18 -9.37 12.70 -5.29
N PRO A 19 -10.22 12.88 -4.26
CA PRO A 19 -10.36 11.89 -3.18
C PRO A 19 -10.65 10.49 -3.71
N ILE A 20 -10.07 9.47 -3.09
CA ILE A 20 -10.53 8.08 -3.30
C ILE A 20 -11.93 7.97 -2.68
N SER A 21 -12.94 7.69 -3.48
CA SER A 21 -14.33 7.64 -3.03
C SER A 21 -14.66 6.35 -2.27
N ILE A 22 -15.67 6.43 -1.40
CA ILE A 22 -16.23 5.23 -0.74
C ILE A 22 -16.74 4.21 -1.77
N ASP A 23 -17.34 4.67 -2.86
CA ASP A 23 -17.90 3.82 -3.92
C ASP A 23 -16.81 3.04 -4.67
N GLU A 24 -15.65 3.65 -4.96
CA GLU A 24 -14.50 2.94 -5.53
C GLU A 24 -14.05 1.78 -4.63
N ILE A 25 -14.08 1.98 -3.31
CA ILE A 25 -13.66 1.00 -2.30
C ILE A 25 -14.70 -0.12 -2.14
N ILE A 26 -16.00 0.22 -2.08
CA ILE A 26 -17.08 -0.77 -2.02
C ILE A 26 -17.10 -1.63 -3.29
N ALA A 27 -16.96 -1.00 -4.47
CA ALA A 27 -16.86 -1.72 -5.72
C ALA A 27 -15.61 -2.61 -5.76
N ALA A 28 -14.49 -2.17 -5.19
CA ALA A 28 -13.30 -3.02 -5.04
C ALA A 28 -13.58 -4.24 -4.15
N GLY A 29 -14.31 -4.07 -3.04
CA GLY A 29 -14.74 -5.16 -2.17
C GLY A 29 -15.49 -6.25 -2.93
N ALA A 30 -16.46 -5.85 -3.77
CA ALA A 30 -17.20 -6.80 -4.61
C ALA A 30 -16.29 -7.54 -5.62
N ARG A 31 -15.33 -6.84 -6.26
CA ARG A 31 -14.43 -7.45 -7.25
C ARG A 31 -13.46 -8.48 -6.65
N ILE A 32 -13.06 -8.30 -5.38
CA ILE A 32 -12.03 -9.14 -4.76
C ILE A 32 -12.59 -10.27 -3.89
N ALA A 33 -13.91 -10.30 -3.66
CA ALA A 33 -14.56 -11.15 -2.66
C ALA A 33 -14.17 -12.64 -2.78
N ASP A 34 -14.06 -13.18 -3.99
CA ASP A 34 -13.72 -14.59 -4.23
C ASP A 34 -12.21 -14.88 -4.10
N ALA A 35 -11.38 -13.85 -4.05
CA ALA A 35 -9.92 -13.96 -4.04
C ALA A 35 -9.28 -13.72 -2.67
N VAL A 36 -10.00 -13.05 -1.77
CA VAL A 36 -9.48 -12.64 -0.47
C VAL A 36 -10.34 -13.21 0.64
N THR A 37 -9.69 -13.63 1.72
CA THR A 37 -10.41 -13.98 2.95
C THR A 37 -10.75 -12.70 3.70
N ARG A 38 -11.97 -12.60 4.24
CA ARG A 38 -12.32 -11.61 5.25
C ARG A 38 -11.55 -11.92 6.53
N THR A 39 -10.47 -11.18 6.79
CA THR A 39 -9.53 -11.54 7.87
C THR A 39 -10.10 -11.22 9.25
N PRO A 40 -9.71 -11.95 10.30
CA PRO A 40 -10.17 -11.66 11.67
C PRO A 40 -9.81 -10.25 12.14
N LEU A 41 -10.72 -9.64 12.90
CA LEU A 41 -10.46 -8.48 13.76
C LEU A 41 -10.42 -8.97 15.21
N GLU A 42 -9.22 -9.17 15.73
CA GLU A 42 -9.02 -9.85 17.02
C GLU A 42 -8.84 -8.85 18.15
N PHE A 43 -9.67 -8.92 19.18
CA PHE A 43 -9.44 -8.19 20.42
C PHE A 43 -8.16 -8.69 21.09
N SER A 44 -7.32 -7.76 21.55
CA SER A 44 -6.07 -8.07 22.25
C SER A 44 -6.17 -7.64 23.72
N PRO A 45 -6.48 -8.56 24.66
CA PRO A 45 -6.61 -8.23 26.08
C PRO A 45 -5.32 -7.61 26.64
N ARG A 46 -4.17 -8.22 26.34
CA ARG A 46 -2.86 -7.79 26.83
C ARG A 46 -2.49 -6.38 26.36
N LEU A 47 -2.72 -6.07 25.08
CA LEU A 47 -2.43 -4.71 24.57
C LEU A 47 -3.42 -3.71 25.15
N SER A 48 -4.68 -4.12 25.29
CA SER A 48 -5.74 -3.25 25.81
C SER A 48 -5.47 -2.83 27.25
N GLU A 49 -5.09 -3.78 28.10
CA GLU A 49 -4.68 -3.52 29.49
C GLU A 49 -3.47 -2.58 29.54
N ARG A 50 -2.47 -2.82 28.69
CA ARG A 50 -1.24 -2.02 28.68
C ARG A 50 -1.45 -0.55 28.31
N VAL A 51 -2.42 -0.24 27.46
CA VAL A 51 -2.65 1.13 26.96
C VAL A 51 -3.93 1.77 27.53
N GLY A 52 -4.71 1.04 28.33
CA GLY A 52 -5.98 1.53 28.88
C GLY A 52 -7.07 1.80 27.83
N ALA A 53 -7.03 1.12 26.68
CA ALA A 53 -7.99 1.29 25.58
C ALA A 53 -8.31 -0.07 24.94
N GLN A 54 -9.42 -0.20 24.21
CA GLN A 54 -9.71 -1.44 23.48
C GLN A 54 -8.87 -1.54 22.21
N VAL A 55 -7.96 -2.50 22.17
CA VAL A 55 -7.05 -2.72 21.04
C VAL A 55 -7.51 -3.94 20.25
N TYR A 56 -7.74 -3.73 18.95
CA TYR A 56 -8.08 -4.77 17.99
C TYR A 56 -6.98 -4.90 16.94
N LEU A 57 -6.71 -6.12 16.50
CA LEU A 57 -5.70 -6.45 15.50
C LEU A 57 -6.39 -6.97 14.23
N LYS A 58 -6.32 -6.22 13.13
CA LYS A 58 -6.79 -6.67 11.83
C LYS A 58 -5.74 -7.58 11.19
N ARG A 59 -6.01 -8.89 11.16
CA ARG A 59 -5.04 -9.96 10.86
C ARG A 59 -4.79 -10.19 9.37
N GLU A 60 -4.34 -9.15 8.66
CA GLU A 60 -3.96 -9.27 7.23
C GLU A 60 -2.76 -10.19 6.98
N ASP A 61 -2.01 -10.58 8.01
CA ASP A 61 -0.98 -11.62 7.97
C ASP A 61 -1.56 -13.03 7.75
N LEU A 62 -2.85 -13.23 8.02
CA LEU A 62 -3.59 -14.47 7.76
C LEU A 62 -4.22 -14.52 6.36
N GLN A 63 -4.01 -13.49 5.54
CA GLN A 63 -4.45 -13.50 4.15
C GLN A 63 -3.71 -14.57 3.33
N SER A 64 -4.26 -15.01 2.19
CA SER A 64 -3.72 -16.09 1.34
C SER A 64 -2.25 -15.89 0.93
N VAL A 65 -1.81 -14.65 0.69
CA VAL A 65 -0.42 -14.27 0.38
C VAL A 65 0.32 -13.70 1.61
N ARG A 66 -0.20 -13.98 2.81
CA ARG A 66 0.30 -13.52 4.13
C ARG A 66 0.45 -12.00 4.27
N SER A 67 -0.33 -11.25 3.50
CA SER A 67 -0.39 -9.80 3.58
C SER A 67 -1.59 -9.26 2.82
N TYR A 68 -1.91 -8.00 3.07
CA TYR A 68 -2.99 -7.28 2.40
C TYR A 68 -2.78 -7.08 0.89
N LYS A 69 -1.56 -7.27 0.36
CA LYS A 69 -1.19 -6.86 -1.01
C LYS A 69 -2.04 -7.50 -2.11
N ILE A 70 -2.60 -8.69 -1.87
CA ILE A 70 -3.52 -9.34 -2.80
C ILE A 70 -4.75 -8.48 -3.11
N ARG A 71 -5.27 -7.70 -2.14
CA ARG A 71 -6.50 -6.92 -2.33
C ARG A 71 -6.33 -5.90 -3.46
N GLY A 72 -5.29 -5.08 -3.38
CA GLY A 72 -4.98 -4.12 -4.44
C GLY A 72 -4.55 -4.76 -5.76
N ALA A 73 -3.68 -5.77 -5.73
CA ALA A 73 -3.20 -6.44 -6.96
C ALA A 73 -4.35 -7.10 -7.73
N TYR A 74 -5.21 -7.84 -7.02
CA TYR A 74 -6.39 -8.48 -7.61
C TYR A 74 -7.39 -7.45 -8.12
N ASN A 75 -7.65 -6.37 -7.35
CA ASN A 75 -8.58 -5.32 -7.79
C ASN A 75 -8.11 -4.63 -9.10
N VAL A 76 -6.81 -4.37 -9.25
CA VAL A 76 -6.26 -3.82 -10.51
C VAL A 76 -6.47 -4.82 -11.64
N MET A 77 -6.07 -6.07 -11.44
CA MET A 77 -6.11 -7.10 -12.47
C MET A 77 -7.54 -7.46 -12.91
N ALA A 78 -8.50 -7.40 -11.99
CA ALA A 78 -9.92 -7.64 -12.27
C ALA A 78 -10.51 -6.59 -13.23
N GLN A 79 -9.90 -5.41 -13.30
CA GLN A 79 -10.36 -4.28 -14.13
C GLN A 79 -9.61 -4.18 -15.46
N LEU A 80 -8.68 -5.10 -15.76
CA LEU A 80 -7.98 -5.10 -17.03
C LEU A 80 -8.94 -5.42 -18.17
N THR A 81 -8.82 -4.65 -19.25
CA THR A 81 -9.46 -4.92 -20.54
C THR A 81 -8.90 -6.19 -21.17
N ASP A 82 -9.62 -6.77 -22.14
CA ASP A 82 -9.14 -7.94 -22.86
C ASP A 82 -7.80 -7.68 -23.59
N ALA A 83 -7.59 -6.45 -24.07
CA ALA A 83 -6.34 -6.06 -24.70
C ALA A 83 -5.19 -6.08 -23.69
N GLU A 84 -5.36 -5.49 -22.52
CA GLU A 84 -4.35 -5.53 -21.45
C GLU A 84 -4.08 -6.95 -20.97
N ARG A 85 -5.13 -7.77 -20.76
CA ARG A 85 -5.00 -9.18 -20.37
C ARG A 85 -4.17 -9.98 -21.37
N ARG A 86 -4.32 -9.72 -22.68
CA ARG A 86 -3.54 -10.38 -23.75
C ARG A 86 -2.06 -9.98 -23.72
N HIS A 87 -1.74 -8.72 -23.43
CA HIS A 87 -0.34 -8.28 -23.29
C HIS A 87 0.29 -8.75 -21.98
N GLY A 88 -0.53 -9.13 -21.01
CA GLY A 88 -0.10 -9.62 -19.70
C GLY A 88 0.25 -8.48 -18.75
N VAL A 89 0.83 -8.84 -17.62
CA VAL A 89 1.15 -7.89 -16.54
C VAL A 89 2.61 -7.95 -16.12
N VAL A 90 3.11 -6.84 -15.61
CA VAL A 90 4.49 -6.72 -15.12
C VAL A 90 4.49 -6.11 -13.72
N ALA A 91 5.34 -6.64 -12.84
CA ALA A 91 5.62 -6.05 -11.54
C ALA A 91 7.09 -6.22 -11.15
N ALA A 92 7.61 -5.32 -10.32
CA ALA A 92 8.89 -5.49 -9.63
C ALA A 92 8.69 -5.56 -8.12
N SER A 93 9.03 -6.68 -7.51
CA SER A 93 9.01 -6.86 -6.05
C SER A 93 9.60 -8.22 -5.67
N ALA A 94 10.43 -8.28 -4.64
CA ALA A 94 10.91 -9.53 -4.06
C ALA A 94 10.00 -10.05 -2.91
N GLY A 95 8.85 -9.41 -2.65
CA GLY A 95 8.11 -9.57 -1.40
C GLY A 95 6.61 -9.79 -1.56
N ASN A 96 5.85 -9.13 -0.68
CA ASN A 96 4.39 -9.29 -0.56
C ASN A 96 3.64 -8.89 -1.84
N HIS A 97 4.08 -7.83 -2.52
CA HIS A 97 3.45 -7.38 -3.77
C HIS A 97 3.57 -8.42 -4.88
N ALA A 98 4.76 -8.98 -5.10
CA ALA A 98 4.95 -10.02 -6.09
C ALA A 98 4.11 -11.26 -5.84
N GLN A 99 3.91 -11.66 -4.58
CA GLN A 99 3.03 -12.79 -4.25
C GLN A 99 1.57 -12.48 -4.57
N GLY A 100 1.10 -11.26 -4.26
CA GLY A 100 -0.25 -10.80 -4.62
C GLY A 100 -0.49 -10.81 -6.13
N VAL A 101 0.45 -10.25 -6.91
CA VAL A 101 0.39 -10.26 -8.38
C VAL A 101 0.45 -11.68 -8.92
N ALA A 102 1.35 -12.52 -8.41
CA ALA A 102 1.49 -13.90 -8.85
C ALA A 102 0.22 -14.72 -8.61
N PHE A 103 -0.37 -14.59 -7.42
CA PHE A 103 -1.65 -15.22 -7.11
C PHE A 103 -2.74 -14.78 -8.10
N ALA A 104 -2.87 -13.47 -8.35
CA ALA A 104 -3.88 -12.94 -9.26
C ALA A 104 -3.67 -13.38 -10.71
N CYS A 105 -2.41 -13.49 -11.18
CA CYS A 105 -2.07 -14.06 -12.49
C CYS A 105 -2.63 -15.47 -12.64
N ARG A 106 -2.35 -16.34 -11.66
CA ARG A 106 -2.84 -17.72 -11.66
C ARG A 106 -4.36 -17.81 -11.58
N ALA A 107 -4.97 -17.04 -10.69
CA ALA A 107 -6.41 -17.08 -10.47
C ALA A 107 -7.21 -16.60 -11.70
N MET A 108 -6.68 -15.65 -12.46
CA MET A 108 -7.36 -15.06 -13.63
C MET A 108 -6.88 -15.64 -14.98
N GLY A 109 -5.88 -16.53 -14.97
CA GLY A 109 -5.29 -17.07 -16.19
C GLY A 109 -4.49 -16.04 -17.01
N ILE A 110 -3.97 -14.99 -16.38
CA ILE A 110 -3.23 -13.91 -17.05
C ILE A 110 -1.73 -14.17 -16.92
N ARG A 111 -0.98 -14.01 -18.01
CA ARG A 111 0.48 -14.12 -17.99
C ARG A 111 1.10 -12.91 -17.28
N GLY A 112 1.98 -13.18 -16.33
CA GLY A 112 2.70 -12.17 -15.56
C GLY A 112 4.21 -12.34 -15.64
N ARG A 113 4.95 -11.23 -15.70
CA ARG A 113 6.41 -11.19 -15.52
C ARG A 113 6.73 -10.45 -14.24
N ILE A 114 7.45 -11.11 -13.32
CA ILE A 114 7.83 -10.53 -12.04
C ILE A 114 9.34 -10.38 -11.98
N PHE A 115 9.79 -9.15 -11.86
CA PHE A 115 11.21 -8.80 -11.80
C PHE A 115 11.69 -8.72 -10.35
N VAL A 116 12.79 -9.39 -10.06
CA VAL A 116 13.44 -9.40 -8.75
C VAL A 116 14.96 -9.27 -8.88
N PRO A 117 15.67 -8.71 -7.89
CA PRO A 117 17.12 -8.71 -7.87
C PRO A 117 17.69 -10.14 -7.95
N THR A 118 18.84 -10.31 -8.60
CA THR A 118 19.59 -11.57 -8.61
C THR A 118 19.96 -12.04 -7.20
N THR A 119 20.14 -11.10 -6.27
CA THR A 119 20.42 -11.33 -4.85
C THR A 119 19.20 -11.80 -4.03
N THR A 120 18.01 -11.87 -4.63
CA THR A 120 16.77 -12.26 -3.90
C THR A 120 16.88 -13.67 -3.32
N PRO A 121 16.64 -13.86 -2.00
CA PRO A 121 16.70 -15.16 -1.36
C PRO A 121 15.78 -16.20 -2.03
N LYS A 122 16.28 -17.44 -2.16
CA LYS A 122 15.55 -18.54 -2.79
C LYS A 122 14.14 -18.75 -2.22
N GLN A 123 13.97 -18.65 -0.90
CA GLN A 123 12.68 -18.80 -0.24
C GLN A 123 11.64 -17.77 -0.72
N LYS A 124 12.04 -16.51 -0.96
CA LYS A 124 11.15 -15.48 -1.50
C LYS A 124 10.78 -15.78 -2.95
N CYS A 125 11.75 -16.18 -3.77
CA CYS A 125 11.54 -16.60 -5.16
C CYS A 125 10.59 -17.81 -5.27
N ASP A 126 10.80 -18.83 -4.46
CA ASP A 126 9.98 -20.05 -4.47
C ASP A 126 8.53 -19.76 -4.09
N ARG A 127 8.31 -18.86 -3.12
CA ARG A 127 6.96 -18.45 -2.72
C ARG A 127 6.23 -17.71 -3.84
N ILE A 128 6.91 -16.82 -4.56
CA ILE A 128 6.33 -16.14 -5.74
C ILE A 128 5.94 -17.17 -6.81
N ARG A 129 6.84 -18.13 -7.11
CA ARG A 129 6.55 -19.21 -8.07
C ARG A 129 5.41 -20.10 -7.63
N TRP A 130 5.31 -20.42 -6.35
CA TRP A 130 4.22 -21.25 -5.81
C TRP A 130 2.85 -20.60 -6.01
N HIS A 131 2.74 -19.29 -5.76
CA HIS A 131 1.50 -18.54 -6.01
C HIS A 131 1.18 -18.43 -7.50
N GLY A 132 2.18 -18.16 -8.34
CA GLY A 132 2.02 -17.93 -9.77
C GLY A 132 1.85 -19.18 -10.64
N GLY A 133 2.43 -20.30 -10.23
CA GLY A 133 2.50 -21.51 -11.06
C GLY A 133 3.10 -21.21 -12.44
N GLU A 134 2.50 -21.79 -13.48
CA GLU A 134 2.91 -21.55 -14.87
C GLU A 134 2.58 -20.15 -15.40
N PHE A 135 1.68 -19.40 -14.73
CA PHE A 135 1.24 -18.09 -15.21
C PHE A 135 2.26 -16.99 -14.96
N VAL A 136 3.29 -17.24 -14.17
CA VAL A 136 4.30 -16.25 -13.80
C VAL A 136 5.68 -16.68 -14.24
N GLU A 137 6.31 -15.82 -15.02
CA GLU A 137 7.75 -15.85 -15.26
C GLU A 137 8.45 -14.98 -14.20
N LEU A 138 9.38 -15.58 -13.45
CA LEU A 138 10.19 -14.86 -12.46
C LEU A 138 11.54 -14.48 -13.07
N ILE A 139 11.72 -13.20 -13.37
CA ILE A 139 12.90 -12.65 -14.03
C ILE A 139 13.86 -12.09 -12.98
N ARG A 140 15.06 -12.66 -12.90
CA ARG A 140 16.10 -12.24 -11.95
C ARG A 140 17.10 -11.35 -12.67
N VAL A 141 17.15 -10.06 -12.34
CA VAL A 141 18.00 -9.08 -13.03
C VAL A 141 18.46 -7.98 -12.09
N GLY A 142 19.71 -7.53 -12.27
CA GLY A 142 20.33 -6.51 -11.43
C GLY A 142 20.58 -6.97 -9.99
N GLU A 143 21.49 -6.32 -9.29
CA GLU A 143 21.83 -6.66 -7.90
C GLU A 143 20.95 -5.91 -6.88
N THR A 144 20.24 -4.87 -7.33
CA THR A 144 19.42 -3.98 -6.49
C THR A 144 17.95 -3.98 -6.94
N PHE A 145 17.06 -3.57 -6.02
CA PHE A 145 15.64 -3.38 -6.35
C PHE A 145 15.45 -2.35 -7.47
N ASP A 146 16.20 -1.24 -7.42
CA ASP A 146 16.11 -0.16 -8.41
C ASP A 146 16.46 -0.67 -9.83
N ALA A 147 17.46 -1.54 -9.96
CA ALA A 147 17.82 -2.16 -11.23
C ALA A 147 16.73 -3.13 -11.74
N ALA A 148 16.15 -3.94 -10.85
CA ALA A 148 15.05 -4.84 -11.22
C ALA A 148 13.79 -4.06 -11.63
N ALA A 149 13.48 -2.96 -10.94
CA ALA A 149 12.36 -2.09 -11.26
C ALA A 149 12.55 -1.38 -12.61
N ALA A 150 13.76 -0.89 -12.91
CA ALA A 150 14.08 -0.29 -14.20
C ALA A 150 13.93 -1.28 -15.36
N ALA A 151 14.41 -2.52 -15.20
CA ALA A 151 14.23 -3.57 -16.20
C ALA A 151 12.75 -3.91 -16.44
N ALA A 152 11.95 -3.94 -15.37
CA ALA A 152 10.52 -4.18 -15.46
C ALA A 152 9.79 -3.04 -16.20
N GLN A 153 10.18 -1.78 -15.97
CA GLN A 153 9.64 -0.63 -16.73
C GLN A 153 10.02 -0.70 -18.21
N ALA A 154 11.25 -1.11 -18.54
CA ALA A 154 11.65 -1.33 -19.92
C ALA A 154 10.82 -2.43 -20.61
N ASP A 155 10.49 -3.51 -19.89
CA ASP A 155 9.63 -4.59 -20.40
C ASP A 155 8.19 -4.12 -20.66
N VAL A 156 7.62 -3.30 -19.78
CA VAL A 156 6.31 -2.66 -19.98
C VAL A 156 6.31 -1.86 -21.30
N LEU A 157 7.33 -1.03 -21.52
CA LEU A 157 7.45 -0.22 -22.74
C LEU A 157 7.63 -1.08 -23.99
N ALA A 158 8.38 -2.17 -23.90
CA ALA A 158 8.68 -3.04 -25.04
C ALA A 158 7.50 -3.93 -25.45
N THR A 159 6.69 -4.37 -24.48
CA THR A 159 5.67 -5.42 -24.68
C THR A 159 4.24 -4.90 -24.65
N GLY A 160 4.01 -3.70 -24.10
CA GLY A 160 2.66 -3.17 -23.86
C GLY A 160 1.94 -3.84 -22.68
N ALA A 161 2.64 -4.63 -21.86
CA ALA A 161 2.08 -5.24 -20.67
C ALA A 161 1.70 -4.19 -19.61
N THR A 162 0.68 -4.46 -18.81
CA THR A 162 0.22 -3.52 -17.79
C THR A 162 1.12 -3.57 -16.55
N TRP A 163 1.64 -2.42 -16.14
CA TRP A 163 2.35 -2.27 -14.87
C TRP A 163 1.38 -2.37 -13.68
N ILE A 164 1.61 -3.32 -12.78
CA ILE A 164 0.83 -3.45 -11.54
C ILE A 164 1.55 -2.73 -10.40
N HIS A 165 1.17 -1.49 -10.16
CA HIS A 165 1.81 -0.67 -9.13
C HIS A 165 1.48 -1.17 -7.72
N ALA A 166 2.51 -1.29 -6.87
CA ALA A 166 2.38 -1.80 -5.51
C ALA A 166 1.59 -0.91 -4.53
N PHE A 167 1.31 0.35 -4.89
CA PHE A 167 0.67 1.33 -3.99
C PHE A 167 0.14 2.58 -4.70
N ASP A 168 0.82 3.11 -5.73
CA ASP A 168 0.49 4.41 -6.36
C ASP A 168 -0.41 4.25 -7.60
N ASP A 169 -1.50 3.52 -7.44
CA ASP A 169 -2.57 3.38 -8.45
C ASP A 169 -3.90 3.43 -7.70
N ARG A 170 -4.85 4.27 -8.16
CA ARG A 170 -6.17 4.42 -7.52
C ARG A 170 -6.87 3.07 -7.31
N ARG A 171 -6.76 2.14 -8.26
CA ARG A 171 -7.32 0.78 -8.18
C ARG A 171 -6.60 -0.04 -7.11
N THR A 172 -5.28 0.07 -7.01
CA THR A 172 -4.54 -0.58 -5.91
C THR A 172 -5.00 -0.03 -4.57
N ILE A 173 -5.08 1.29 -4.42
CA ILE A 173 -5.49 1.99 -3.20
C ILE A 173 -6.91 1.59 -2.78
N ALA A 174 -7.86 1.61 -3.72
CA ALA A 174 -9.24 1.20 -3.47
C ALA A 174 -9.33 -0.25 -3.00
N GLY A 175 -8.56 -1.15 -3.61
CA GLY A 175 -8.46 -2.54 -3.17
C GLY A 175 -7.93 -2.66 -1.74
N GLN A 176 -6.88 -1.92 -1.38
CA GLN A 176 -6.39 -1.92 0.01
C GLN A 176 -7.40 -1.28 0.98
N GLY A 177 -8.18 -0.30 0.53
CA GLY A 177 -9.21 0.36 1.34
C GLY A 177 -10.30 -0.59 1.85
N THR A 178 -10.53 -1.72 1.18
CA THR A 178 -11.49 -2.76 1.62
C THR A 178 -11.20 -3.29 3.02
N ILE A 179 -9.97 -3.18 3.51
CA ILE A 179 -9.60 -3.51 4.90
C ILE A 179 -10.44 -2.69 5.89
N ALA A 180 -10.63 -1.39 5.62
CA ALA A 180 -11.38 -0.50 6.51
C ALA A 180 -12.88 -0.82 6.50
N VAL A 181 -13.43 -1.21 5.35
CA VAL A 181 -14.81 -1.71 5.25
C VAL A 181 -15.01 -2.87 6.23
N GLU A 182 -14.15 -3.89 6.13
CA GLU A 182 -14.23 -5.06 7.00
C GLU A 182 -14.03 -4.69 8.48
N ILE A 183 -13.12 -3.77 8.81
CA ILE A 183 -12.93 -3.30 10.19
C ILE A 183 -14.23 -2.70 10.74
N VAL A 184 -14.86 -1.78 10.00
CA VAL A 184 -16.09 -1.09 10.45
C VAL A 184 -17.24 -2.08 10.62
N GLU A 185 -17.42 -2.99 9.66
CA GLU A 185 -18.45 -4.03 9.76
C GLU A 185 -18.22 -5.00 10.93
N GLN A 186 -16.97 -5.42 11.16
CA GLN A 186 -16.63 -6.37 12.24
C GLN A 186 -16.72 -5.71 13.62
N LEU A 187 -16.38 -4.42 13.73
CA LEU A 187 -16.48 -3.64 14.96
C LEU A 187 -17.92 -3.15 15.22
N GLY A 188 -18.75 -3.09 14.18
CA GLY A 188 -20.11 -2.52 14.22
C GLY A 188 -20.15 -0.99 14.28
N LYS A 189 -19.00 -0.33 14.17
CA LYS A 189 -18.84 1.14 14.20
C LYS A 189 -17.48 1.54 13.62
N VAL A 190 -17.31 2.82 13.30
CA VAL A 190 -15.99 3.39 12.98
C VAL A 190 -15.12 3.38 14.25
N PRO A 191 -13.84 2.94 14.18
CA PRO A 191 -12.95 3.00 15.33
C PRO A 191 -12.58 4.44 15.69
N ASP A 192 -12.26 4.71 16.97
CA ASP A 192 -11.78 6.03 17.41
C ASP A 192 -10.37 6.36 16.88
N LEU A 193 -9.56 5.32 16.60
CA LEU A 193 -8.19 5.41 16.12
C LEU A 193 -7.84 4.18 15.25
N MET A 194 -7.30 4.44 14.06
CA MET A 194 -6.67 3.44 13.19
C MET A 194 -5.16 3.67 13.15
N ILE A 195 -4.37 2.62 13.33
CA ILE A 195 -2.91 2.66 13.19
C ILE A 195 -2.54 1.77 11.99
N SER A 196 -1.82 2.33 11.01
CA SER A 196 -1.39 1.60 9.81
C SER A 196 0.10 1.76 9.57
N PRO A 197 0.84 0.69 9.26
CA PRO A 197 2.20 0.83 8.76
C PRO A 197 2.21 1.56 7.42
N VAL A 198 3.30 2.28 7.15
CA VAL A 198 3.48 3.09 5.94
C VAL A 198 4.79 2.70 5.28
N GLY A 199 4.67 2.29 4.01
CA GLY A 199 5.76 2.30 3.03
C GLY A 199 5.37 3.28 1.93
N GLY A 200 4.99 2.77 0.76
CA GLY A 200 4.50 3.61 -0.35
C GLY A 200 3.10 4.24 -0.15
N GLY A 201 2.49 4.10 1.03
CA GLY A 201 1.25 4.81 1.41
C GLY A 201 -0.09 4.17 1.00
N GLY A 202 -0.14 3.28 0.00
CA GLY A 202 -1.44 2.85 -0.56
C GLY A 202 -2.46 2.24 0.41
N CYS A 203 -2.00 1.47 1.42
CA CYS A 203 -2.87 0.93 2.47
C CYS A 203 -3.41 2.03 3.39
N LEU A 204 -2.53 2.91 3.86
CA LEU A 204 -2.92 4.06 4.67
C LEU A 204 -3.92 4.94 3.91
N THR A 205 -3.63 5.26 2.64
CA THR A 205 -4.48 6.12 1.83
C THR A 205 -5.88 5.54 1.65
N GLY A 206 -5.98 4.27 1.24
CA GLY A 206 -7.28 3.63 0.99
C GLY A 206 -8.11 3.48 2.27
N THR A 207 -7.48 3.10 3.38
CA THR A 207 -8.18 2.94 4.67
C THR A 207 -8.59 4.31 5.24
N THR A 208 -7.74 5.33 5.15
CA THR A 208 -8.07 6.70 5.57
C THR A 208 -9.23 7.27 4.79
N ALA A 209 -9.24 7.08 3.46
CA ALA A 209 -10.30 7.58 2.59
C ALA A 209 -11.67 7.02 3.00
N TYR A 210 -11.78 5.71 3.22
CA TYR A 210 -13.03 5.09 3.69
C TYR A 210 -13.44 5.59 5.08
N LEU A 211 -12.51 5.59 6.03
CA LEU A 211 -12.80 5.93 7.42
C LEU A 211 -13.26 7.38 7.56
N ARG A 212 -12.57 8.34 6.94
CA ARG A 212 -12.90 9.78 7.05
C ARG A 212 -14.20 10.16 6.34
N GLN A 213 -14.58 9.44 5.28
CA GLN A 213 -15.90 9.60 4.65
C GLN A 213 -17.02 8.97 5.48
N SER A 214 -16.70 7.95 6.30
CA SER A 214 -17.66 7.29 7.19
C SER A 214 -17.88 8.06 8.50
N ASP A 215 -16.80 8.60 9.07
CA ASP A 215 -16.81 9.47 10.25
C ASP A 215 -15.62 10.42 10.18
N ALA A 216 -15.89 11.72 10.09
CA ALA A 216 -14.84 12.73 10.02
C ALA A 216 -13.99 12.82 11.30
N ASN A 217 -14.43 12.27 12.44
CA ASN A 217 -13.73 12.35 13.72
C ASN A 217 -12.71 11.22 13.96
N VAL A 218 -12.72 10.17 13.14
CA VAL A 218 -11.75 9.07 13.25
C VAL A 218 -10.32 9.59 13.18
N ARG A 219 -9.47 9.16 14.11
CA ARG A 219 -8.03 9.46 14.05
C ARG A 219 -7.33 8.37 13.26
N VAL A 220 -6.38 8.75 12.41
CA VAL A 220 -5.54 7.80 11.66
C VAL A 220 -4.08 8.15 11.89
N VAL A 221 -3.30 7.15 12.27
CA VAL A 221 -1.86 7.27 12.50
C VAL A 221 -1.11 6.35 11.54
N GLY A 222 -0.31 6.96 10.67
CA GLY A 222 0.68 6.26 9.85
C GLY A 222 1.96 6.02 10.64
N VAL A 223 2.52 4.81 10.56
CA VAL A 223 3.76 4.43 11.25
C VAL A 223 4.83 4.04 10.23
N GLU A 224 5.94 4.75 10.23
CA GLU A 224 7.10 4.49 9.38
C GLU A 224 8.26 3.90 10.19
N PRO A 225 9.11 3.05 9.60
CA PRO A 225 10.39 2.72 10.20
C PRO A 225 11.29 3.97 10.20
N THR A 226 12.03 4.21 11.30
CA THR A 226 12.91 5.37 11.45
C THR A 226 13.91 5.54 10.31
N GLY A 227 14.37 4.41 9.72
CA GLY A 227 15.28 4.41 8.58
C GLY A 227 14.63 4.51 7.20
N ALA A 228 13.31 4.67 7.07
CA ALA A 228 12.63 4.91 5.79
C ALA A 228 11.33 5.72 5.97
N VAL A 229 11.47 7.02 6.24
CA VAL A 229 10.40 7.97 6.58
C VAL A 229 9.85 8.75 5.38
N SER A 230 9.46 8.03 4.33
CA SER A 230 9.08 8.62 3.03
C SER A 230 7.83 9.51 3.04
N LEU A 231 6.82 9.21 3.86
CA LEU A 231 5.62 10.01 4.05
C LEU A 231 5.96 11.27 4.84
N ALA A 232 6.65 11.14 5.97
CA ALA A 232 7.04 12.29 6.78
C ALA A 232 7.87 13.29 5.95
N ALA A 233 8.84 12.79 5.19
CA ALA A 233 9.65 13.61 4.29
C ALA A 233 8.79 14.32 3.23
N ALA A 234 7.78 13.64 2.67
CA ALA A 234 6.89 14.24 1.68
C ALA A 234 5.94 15.29 2.28
N LEU A 235 5.46 15.08 3.50
CA LEU A 235 4.60 16.05 4.20
C LEU A 235 5.37 17.32 4.57
N VAL A 236 6.62 17.18 5.03
CA VAL A 236 7.49 18.32 5.34
C VAL A 236 7.85 19.10 4.08
N ALA A 237 8.17 18.41 2.98
CA ALA A 237 8.52 19.06 1.71
C ALA A 237 7.30 19.59 0.93
N GLY A 238 6.07 19.16 1.27
CA GLY A 238 4.85 19.47 0.52
C GLY A 238 4.72 18.73 -0.81
N HIS A 239 5.64 17.82 -1.14
CA HIS A 239 5.60 16.98 -2.34
C HIS A 239 6.40 15.68 -2.11
N PRO A 240 6.18 14.60 -2.89
CA PRO A 240 6.97 13.38 -2.72
C PRO A 240 8.46 13.65 -2.95
N VAL A 241 9.29 13.16 -2.03
CA VAL A 241 10.76 13.23 -2.08
C VAL A 241 11.34 11.83 -2.06
N THR A 242 12.51 11.67 -2.68
CA THR A 242 13.24 10.41 -2.67
C THR A 242 14.32 10.50 -1.60
N LEU A 243 14.29 9.59 -0.63
CA LEU A 243 15.32 9.47 0.39
C LEU A 243 16.63 8.97 -0.24
N ASP A 244 17.76 9.57 0.14
CA ASP A 244 19.08 9.17 -0.34
C ASP A 244 19.45 7.74 0.07
N THR A 245 19.14 7.39 1.32
CA THR A 245 19.38 6.07 1.90
C THR A 245 18.17 5.59 2.68
N ILE A 246 18.04 4.27 2.79
CA ILE A 246 17.02 3.61 3.62
C ILE A 246 17.62 2.42 4.38
N ASP A 247 17.12 2.17 5.59
CA ASP A 247 17.34 0.91 6.30
C ASP A 247 16.29 -0.12 5.85
N SER A 248 16.76 -1.31 5.47
CA SER A 248 15.95 -2.40 4.95
C SER A 248 15.47 -3.39 6.02
N PHE A 249 15.71 -3.14 7.31
CA PHE A 249 15.27 -4.01 8.41
C PHE A 249 13.76 -4.32 8.36
N VAL A 250 12.93 -3.30 8.16
CA VAL A 250 11.47 -3.46 7.92
C VAL A 250 11.21 -3.45 6.41
N ASP A 251 11.62 -4.51 5.72
CA ASP A 251 11.66 -4.58 4.25
C ASP A 251 10.31 -4.28 3.55
N GLY A 252 9.17 -4.59 4.18
CA GLY A 252 7.83 -4.30 3.65
C GLY A 252 7.42 -2.82 3.72
N ALA A 253 8.11 -2.02 4.52
CA ALA A 253 7.87 -0.59 4.72
C ALA A 253 9.08 0.29 4.31
N ALA A 254 10.23 -0.31 4.01
CA ALA A 254 11.43 0.36 3.55
C ALA A 254 11.30 0.88 2.11
N VAL A 255 10.57 1.98 1.94
CA VAL A 255 10.30 2.61 0.64
C VAL A 255 11.00 3.96 0.57
N LYS A 256 11.82 4.18 -0.47
CA LYS A 256 12.58 5.44 -0.64
C LYS A 256 11.71 6.65 -0.97
N ARG A 257 10.58 6.44 -1.64
CA ARG A 257 9.70 7.51 -2.14
C ARG A 257 8.26 7.05 -2.05
N ILE A 258 7.43 7.82 -1.33
CA ILE A 258 5.99 7.57 -1.25
C ILE A 258 5.33 7.79 -2.62
N GLY A 259 4.17 7.15 -2.85
CA GLY A 259 3.37 7.38 -4.05
C GLY A 259 2.89 8.83 -4.15
N THR A 260 2.79 9.34 -5.38
CA THR A 260 2.28 10.67 -5.70
C THR A 260 0.82 10.84 -5.29
N ILE A 261 -0.03 9.87 -5.65
CA ILE A 261 -1.45 9.87 -5.25
C ILE A 261 -1.52 9.75 -3.73
N CYS A 262 -0.75 8.83 -3.14
CA CYS A 262 -0.74 8.62 -1.71
C CYS A 262 -0.38 9.90 -0.93
N ALA A 263 0.69 10.60 -1.32
CA ALA A 263 1.11 11.83 -0.69
C ALA A 263 0.08 12.96 -0.85
N ALA A 264 -0.47 13.14 -2.06
CA ALA A 264 -1.48 14.15 -2.32
C ALA A 264 -2.74 13.94 -1.47
N GLN A 265 -3.21 12.69 -1.35
CA GLN A 265 -4.37 12.34 -0.52
C GLN A 265 -4.11 12.58 0.97
N MET A 266 -2.90 12.26 1.46
CA MET A 266 -2.56 12.52 2.87
C MET A 266 -2.42 14.01 3.17
N ALA A 267 -1.84 14.79 2.25
CA ALA A 267 -1.79 16.24 2.38
C ALA A 267 -3.21 16.86 2.37
N ALA A 268 -4.09 16.40 1.47
CA ALA A 268 -5.49 16.83 1.41
C ALA A 268 -6.29 16.43 2.67
N ALA A 269 -5.92 15.32 3.32
CA ALA A 269 -6.46 14.91 4.61
C ALA A 269 -5.85 15.65 5.82
N HIS A 270 -5.06 16.71 5.58
CA HIS A 270 -4.34 17.48 6.60
C HIS A 270 -3.46 16.63 7.51
N ALA A 271 -2.83 15.59 6.95
CA ALA A 271 -1.89 14.77 7.71
C ALA A 271 -0.71 15.62 8.19
N SER A 272 -0.36 15.44 9.46
CA SER A 272 0.79 16.09 10.10
C SER A 272 1.77 15.05 10.60
N VAL A 273 3.06 15.42 10.66
CA VAL A 273 4.11 14.58 11.23
C VAL A 273 4.14 14.78 12.74
N ALA A 274 3.99 13.70 13.50
CA ALA A 274 4.24 13.71 14.93
C ALA A 274 5.75 13.95 15.20
N PRO A 275 6.14 14.57 16.34
CA PRO A 275 7.55 14.74 16.70
C PRO A 275 8.32 13.42 16.54
N HIS A 276 9.40 13.46 15.77
CA HIS A 276 10.15 12.29 15.35
C HIS A 276 11.65 12.55 15.55
N PRO A 277 12.45 11.57 16.03
CA PRO A 277 13.88 11.77 16.31
C PRO A 277 14.72 12.24 15.12
N VAL A 278 14.24 12.05 13.89
CA VAL A 278 14.90 12.48 12.64
C VAL A 278 14.49 13.89 12.21
N TYR A 279 13.36 14.43 12.71
CA TYR A 279 12.80 15.73 12.31
C TYR A 279 12.55 16.67 13.49
N ASP A 280 13.21 16.45 14.63
CA ASP A 280 12.97 17.17 15.90
C ASP A 280 13.15 18.70 15.82
N ASP A 281 13.76 19.22 14.73
CA ASP A 281 14.01 20.65 14.50
C ASP A 281 13.14 21.32 13.42
N GLN A 282 12.19 20.61 12.79
CA GLN A 282 11.26 21.23 11.82
C GLN A 282 9.82 21.17 12.33
N GLN A 283 9.42 22.24 13.01
CA GLN A 283 8.03 22.47 13.45
C GLN A 283 7.08 22.48 12.24
N ALA A 284 6.50 21.32 11.92
CA ALA A 284 5.13 21.29 11.42
C ALA A 284 4.21 21.82 12.54
N PRO A 285 3.09 22.54 12.24
CA PRO A 285 2.19 23.02 13.28
C PRO A 285 1.76 21.85 14.16
N ALA A 286 2.32 21.80 15.36
CA ALA A 286 2.16 20.72 16.29
C ALA A 286 0.68 20.64 16.66
N THR A 287 -0.02 19.63 16.15
CA THR A 287 -1.24 19.19 16.83
C THR A 287 -0.77 18.47 18.08
N GLU A 288 -1.01 19.11 19.22
CA GLU A 288 -0.72 18.62 20.57
C GLU A 288 -0.99 17.12 20.68
N ILE A 289 0.05 16.30 20.82
CA ILE A 289 -0.10 14.91 21.24
C ILE A 289 -0.33 14.96 22.75
N ARG A 290 -1.60 15.10 23.15
CA ARG A 290 -1.98 14.83 24.54
C ARG A 290 -1.95 13.32 24.74
N VAL A 291 -0.90 12.85 25.42
CA VAL A 291 -0.93 11.56 26.10
C VAL A 291 -1.96 11.70 27.22
N VAL A 292 -3.20 11.29 26.95
CA VAL A 292 -4.21 11.10 28.01
C VAL A 292 -4.10 9.65 28.46
N GLY A 293 -3.26 9.43 29.47
CA GLY A 293 -3.02 8.15 30.13
C GLY A 293 -2.27 8.41 31.45
N PRO A 294 -2.41 7.55 32.48
CA PRO A 294 -1.91 7.86 33.81
C PRO A 294 -0.38 8.04 33.78
N THR A 295 0.06 9.19 34.29
CA THR A 295 1.47 9.48 34.53
C THR A 295 2.05 8.41 35.47
N PRO A 296 3.15 7.72 35.12
CA PRO A 296 3.77 6.78 36.04
C PRO A 296 4.46 7.58 37.15
N GLY A 297 3.84 7.65 38.32
CA GLY A 297 4.38 8.35 39.48
C GLY A 297 3.28 8.89 40.38
N GLY A 298 2.71 8.02 41.19
CA GLY A 298 1.68 8.39 42.15
C GLY A 298 1.11 7.22 42.92
N VAL A 299 1.96 6.37 43.52
CA VAL A 299 2.05 6.15 44.98
C VAL A 299 3.49 5.74 45.29
#